data_AF-A0A2H5FJH5-F1
#
_entry.id   AF-A0A2H5FJH5-F1
#
_cell.length_a   1.000
_cell.length_b   1.000
_cell.length_c   1.000
_cell.angle_alpha   90.00
_cell.angle_beta   90.00
_cell.angle_gamma   90.00
#
_symmetry.space_group_name_H-M   'P 1'
#
loop_
_entity.id
_entity.type
_entity.pdbx_description
1 polymer ?
#
loop_
_entity_poly.entity_id
_entity_poly.type
_entity_poly.pdbx_seq_one_letter_code
_entity_poly.pdbx_strand_id
1 'polypeptide(L)'
;MHQLANKLLFFIMVSMSSPLFSAISTPIEITLDPNKPTILTNSNTRIMMLCEIHAASNTKNNVTINIMSGKGVFNGTSFKQGDFMVWTIYNTQQIPFTADPGTKAQVINSGPYTVKAVCM
;
A
#
# COMPACT_ATOMS: atom_id res chain seq x y z
N MET A 1 -12.54 70.55 -19.45
CA MET A 1 -13.79 69.78 -19.64
C MET A 1 -13.38 68.39 -20.11
N HIS A 2 -13.53 67.24 -19.46
CA HIS A 2 -14.03 66.76 -18.16
C HIS A 2 -13.17 65.50 -17.88
N GLN A 3 -12.50 65.41 -16.73
CA GLN A 3 -12.97 64.67 -15.53
C GLN A 3 -13.21 63.16 -15.75
N LEU A 4 -12.36 62.38 -15.06
CA LEU A 4 -12.77 61.35 -14.09
C LEU A 4 -13.86 60.34 -14.53
N ALA A 5 -13.41 59.19 -15.01
CA ALA A 5 -14.06 57.90 -14.74
C ALA A 5 -12.96 56.97 -14.21
N ASN A 6 -12.58 57.09 -12.93
CA ASN A 6 -13.27 56.56 -11.77
C ASN A 6 -13.32 55.01 -11.77
N LYS A 7 -12.39 54.44 -11.00
CA LYS A 7 -12.60 53.36 -10.04
C LYS A 7 -13.76 52.40 -10.33
N LEU A 8 -13.45 51.15 -10.68
CA LEU A 8 -13.81 49.95 -9.91
C LEU A 8 -13.47 48.73 -10.78
N LEU A 9 -12.31 48.12 -10.54
CA LEU A 9 -12.14 46.67 -10.77
C LEU A 9 -10.96 46.16 -9.93
N PHE A 10 -10.93 46.60 -8.68
CA PHE A 10 -10.58 45.69 -7.60
C PHE A 10 -11.85 44.88 -7.36
N PHE A 11 -11.85 43.57 -7.62
CA PHE A 11 -12.47 42.53 -6.79
C PHE A 11 -12.29 41.16 -7.48
N ILE A 12 -11.75 40.21 -6.70
CA ILE A 12 -11.92 38.75 -6.79
C ILE A 12 -11.08 38.03 -7.87
N MET A 13 -9.85 37.70 -7.49
CA MET A 13 -9.44 36.29 -7.52
C MET A 13 -8.71 36.00 -6.21
N VAL A 14 -9.52 35.81 -5.17
CA VAL A 14 -9.11 35.05 -3.99
C VAL A 14 -8.76 33.67 -4.51
N SER A 15 -7.47 33.37 -4.54
CA SER A 15 -6.94 32.04 -4.76
C SER A 15 -7.68 31.08 -3.84
N MET A 16 -8.45 30.17 -4.45
CA MET A 16 -8.98 28.98 -3.80
C MET A 16 -7.76 28.12 -3.42
N SER A 17 -7.12 28.43 -2.29
CA SER A 17 -6.21 27.50 -1.64
C SER A 17 -7.09 26.44 -1.00
N SER A 18 -7.48 25.43 -1.78
CA SER A 18 -8.06 24.21 -1.25
C SER A 18 -7.05 23.63 -0.25
N PRO A 19 -7.39 23.44 1.04
CA PRO A 19 -6.55 22.62 1.88
C PRO A 19 -6.61 21.21 1.29
N LEU A 20 -5.50 20.74 0.74
CA LEU A 20 -5.31 19.33 0.47
C LEU A 20 -5.39 18.64 1.83
N PHE A 21 -6.54 18.03 2.13
CA PHE A 21 -6.68 17.15 3.26
C PHE A 21 -5.73 15.98 3.04
N SER A 22 -4.54 16.05 3.63
CA SER A 22 -3.68 14.89 3.81
C SER A 22 -4.41 13.94 4.73
N ALA A 23 -5.15 12.99 4.17
CA ALA A 23 -5.66 11.86 4.93
C ALA A 23 -4.42 11.16 5.53
N ILE A 24 -4.27 11.27 6.85
CA ILE A 24 -3.20 10.59 7.58
C ILE A 24 -3.57 9.11 7.58
N SER A 25 -3.18 8.34 6.55
CA SER A 25 -3.22 6.89 6.64
C SER A 25 -2.08 6.48 7.57
N THR A 26 -2.43 5.87 8.70
CA THR A 26 -1.43 5.28 9.58
C THR A 26 -0.79 4.11 8.84
N PRO A 27 0.54 4.09 8.66
CA PRO A 27 1.20 2.99 7.97
C PRO A 27 0.91 1.66 8.67
N ILE A 28 0.60 0.63 7.88
CA ILE A 28 0.40 -0.73 8.39
C ILE A 28 1.76 -1.42 8.37
N GLU A 29 2.23 -1.80 9.55
CA GLU A 29 3.47 -2.57 9.68
C GLU A 29 3.16 -4.06 9.79
N ILE A 30 3.80 -4.87 8.94
CA ILE A 30 3.67 -6.32 8.92
C ILE A 30 5.04 -6.93 9.16
N THR A 31 5.19 -7.71 10.22
CA THR A 31 6.42 -8.44 10.53
C THR A 31 6.26 -9.90 10.16
N LEU A 32 7.17 -10.41 9.34
CA LEU A 32 7.23 -11.79 8.88
C LEU A 32 8.50 -12.46 9.42
N ASP A 33 8.33 -13.19 10.50
CA ASP A 33 9.39 -14.01 11.09
C ASP A 33 9.80 -15.17 10.15
N PRO A 34 11.08 -15.58 10.15
CA PRO A 34 11.54 -16.74 9.41
C PRO A 34 10.74 -18.00 9.72
N ASN A 35 10.28 -18.66 8.66
CA ASN A 35 9.56 -19.94 8.67
C ASN A 35 8.30 -19.98 9.54
N LYS A 36 7.75 -18.83 9.93
CA LYS A 36 6.47 -18.73 10.64
C LYS A 36 5.36 -18.28 9.71
N PRO A 37 4.19 -18.94 9.74
CA PRO A 37 3.02 -18.48 9.02
C PRO A 37 2.39 -17.27 9.72
N THR A 38 2.14 -16.22 8.96
CA THR A 38 1.39 -15.03 9.36
C THR A 38 0.10 -14.97 8.55
N ILE A 39 -1.04 -14.80 9.23
CA ILE A 39 -2.34 -14.64 8.57
C ILE A 39 -2.64 -13.16 8.39
N LEU A 40 -2.81 -12.73 7.14
CA LEU A 40 -3.23 -11.40 6.77
C LEU A 40 -4.70 -11.43 6.36
N THR A 41 -5.50 -10.51 6.88
CA THR A 41 -6.94 -10.43 6.62
C THR A 41 -7.34 -9.02 6.26
N ASN A 42 -8.06 -8.86 5.15
CA ASN A 42 -8.78 -7.64 4.84
C ASN A 42 -10.29 -7.88 5.04
N SER A 43 -10.84 -7.45 6.17
CA SER A 43 -12.26 -7.68 6.51
C SER A 43 -13.22 -6.61 5.97
N ASN A 44 -12.71 -5.42 5.64
CA ASN A 44 -13.54 -4.22 5.50
C ASN A 44 -13.74 -3.85 4.03
N THR A 45 -13.10 -2.77 3.57
CA THR A 45 -13.21 -2.24 2.22
C THR A 45 -12.09 -2.76 1.33
N ARG A 46 -12.23 -2.60 0.01
CA ARG A 46 -11.12 -2.87 -0.91
C ARG A 46 -9.96 -1.95 -0.54
N ILE A 47 -8.78 -2.52 -0.36
CA ILE A 47 -7.55 -1.77 -0.08
C ILE A 47 -6.65 -1.77 -1.31
N MET A 48 -5.96 -0.65 -1.50
CA MET A 48 -4.87 -0.49 -2.45
C MET A 48 -3.73 0.18 -1.68
N MET A 49 -2.60 -0.51 -1.55
CA MET A 49 -1.48 -0.05 -0.77
C MET A 49 -0.18 -0.24 -1.53
N LEU A 50 0.81 0.57 -1.20
CA LEU A 50 2.19 0.35 -1.60
C LEU A 50 2.99 -0.07 -0.37
N CYS A 51 3.54 -1.28 -0.40
CA CYS A 51 4.30 -1.83 0.72
C CYS A 51 5.80 -1.73 0.44
N GLU A 52 6.54 -1.03 1.29
CA GLU A 52 8.00 -1.02 1.29
C GLU A 52 8.53 -2.16 2.17
N ILE A 53 9.43 -2.97 1.60
CA ILE A 53 10.04 -4.11 2.27
C ILE A 53 11.33 -3.68 2.96
N HIS A 54 11.47 -3.97 4.24
CA HIS A 54 12.72 -3.86 5.00
C HIS A 54 13.18 -5.26 5.41
N ALA A 55 14.29 -5.70 4.85
CA ALA A 55 14.92 -6.97 5.18
C ALA A 55 16.31 -6.71 5.74
N ALA A 56 16.76 -7.53 6.69
CA ALA A 56 18.07 -7.37 7.34
C ALA A 56 19.26 -7.48 6.35
N SER A 57 19.02 -8.02 5.16
CA SER A 57 20.02 -8.24 4.12
C SER A 57 19.40 -8.05 2.73
N ASN A 58 20.21 -7.58 1.78
CA ASN A 58 19.87 -7.54 0.35
C ASN A 58 19.87 -8.94 -0.31
N THR A 59 20.08 -10.01 0.45
CA THR A 59 19.94 -11.39 -0.03
C THR A 59 18.50 -11.68 -0.43
N LYS A 60 18.31 -12.65 -1.33
CA LYS A 60 16.99 -13.09 -1.76
C LYS A 60 16.20 -13.60 -0.56
N ASN A 61 15.09 -12.94 -0.23
CA ASN A 61 14.12 -13.43 0.75
C ASN A 61 12.93 -13.96 -0.03
N ASN A 62 12.54 -15.22 0.19
CA ASN A 62 11.39 -15.78 -0.49
C ASN A 62 10.19 -15.76 0.45
N VAL A 63 9.08 -15.22 -0.01
CA VAL A 63 7.79 -15.31 0.67
C VAL A 63 6.87 -16.22 -0.10
N THR A 64 6.26 -17.13 0.64
CA THR A 64 5.23 -18.03 0.14
C THR A 64 3.88 -17.49 0.56
N ILE A 65 2.94 -17.37 -0.36
CA ILE A 65 1.62 -16.79 -0.15
C ILE A 65 0.57 -17.80 -0.58
N ASN A 66 -0.31 -18.19 0.34
CA ASN A 66 -1.46 -19.05 0.10
C ASN A 66 -2.75 -18.26 0.32
N ILE A 67 -3.57 -18.11 -0.72
CA ILE A 67 -4.82 -17.34 -0.65
C ILE A 67 -5.95 -18.24 -0.13
N MET A 68 -6.32 -18.04 1.13
CA MET A 68 -7.37 -18.81 1.80
C MET A 68 -8.77 -18.40 1.34
N SER A 69 -8.99 -17.11 1.05
CA SER A 69 -10.25 -16.58 0.53
C SER A 69 -10.05 -15.24 -0.17
N GLY A 70 -11.00 -14.86 -1.02
CA GLY A 70 -11.02 -13.55 -1.69
C GLY A 70 -10.16 -13.49 -2.95
N LYS A 71 -9.79 -12.27 -3.35
CA LYS A 71 -9.05 -11.98 -4.59
C LYS A 71 -8.38 -10.61 -4.54
N GLY A 72 -7.43 -10.39 -5.42
CA GLY A 72 -6.70 -9.13 -5.47
C GLY A 72 -5.56 -9.16 -6.47
N VAL A 73 -4.59 -8.27 -6.27
CA VAL A 73 -3.40 -8.15 -7.11
C VAL A 73 -2.18 -7.94 -6.21
N PHE A 74 -1.15 -8.74 -6.38
CA PHE A 74 0.13 -8.62 -5.70
C PHE A 74 1.24 -8.42 -6.73
N ASN A 75 1.94 -7.28 -6.67
CA ASN A 75 3.00 -6.90 -7.61
C ASN A 75 2.57 -7.02 -9.10
N GLY A 76 1.36 -6.58 -9.43
CA GLY A 76 0.78 -6.69 -10.78
C GLY A 76 0.21 -8.07 -11.13
N THR A 77 0.45 -9.11 -10.32
CA THR A 77 -0.10 -10.45 -10.54
C THR A 77 -1.43 -10.61 -9.81
N SER A 78 -2.49 -10.92 -10.56
CA SER A 78 -3.80 -11.18 -9.96
C SER A 78 -3.80 -12.52 -9.22
N PHE A 79 -4.49 -12.57 -8.08
CA PHE A 79 -4.68 -13.79 -7.31
C PHE A 79 -6.15 -13.96 -6.91
N LYS A 80 -6.54 -15.20 -6.62
CA LYS A 80 -7.85 -15.61 -6.10
C LYS A 80 -7.71 -16.75 -5.10
N GLN A 81 -8.81 -17.07 -4.42
CA GLN A 81 -8.88 -18.19 -3.50
C GLN A 81 -8.32 -19.50 -4.10
N GLY A 82 -7.50 -20.18 -3.32
CA GLY A 82 -6.82 -21.41 -3.70
C GLY A 82 -5.49 -21.21 -4.41
N ASP A 83 -5.18 -19.98 -4.83
CA ASP A 83 -3.90 -19.68 -5.46
C ASP A 83 -2.76 -19.79 -4.44
N PHE A 84 -1.64 -20.32 -4.93
CA PHE A 84 -0.39 -20.43 -4.21
C PHE A 84 0.70 -19.73 -5.02
N MET A 85 1.43 -18.81 -4.38
CA MET A 85 2.44 -17.99 -5.02
C MET A 85 3.74 -18.02 -4.22
N VAL A 86 4.87 -17.99 -4.91
CA VAL A 86 6.19 -17.81 -4.31
C VAL A 86 6.82 -16.57 -4.94
N TRP A 87 7.21 -15.62 -4.11
CA TRP A 87 7.81 -14.36 -4.54
C TRP A 87 9.15 -14.14 -3.88
N THR A 88 10.15 -13.79 -4.68
CA THR A 88 11.41 -13.27 -4.16
C THR A 88 11.26 -11.78 -3.93
N ILE A 89 11.49 -11.35 -2.70
CA ILE A 89 11.48 -9.95 -2.27
C ILE A 89 12.87 -9.50 -1.85
N TYR A 90 13.16 -8.23 -2.10
CA TYR A 90 14.43 -7.58 -1.80
C TYR A 90 14.22 -6.45 -0.79
N ASN A 91 15.29 -6.10 -0.07
CA ASN A 91 15.28 -4.96 0.82
C ASN A 91 15.01 -3.66 0.03
N THR A 92 14.26 -2.74 0.63
CA THR A 92 13.74 -1.48 0.05
C THR A 92 12.88 -1.64 -1.20
N GLN A 93 12.48 -2.86 -1.54
CA GLN A 93 11.57 -3.08 -2.66
C GLN A 93 10.18 -2.54 -2.32
N GLN A 94 9.58 -1.84 -3.28
CA GLN A 94 8.19 -1.40 -3.18
C GLN A 94 7.29 -2.35 -3.96
N ILE A 95 6.24 -2.83 -3.30
CA ILE A 95 5.32 -3.82 -3.86
C ILE A 95 3.90 -3.24 -3.83
N PRO A 96 3.29 -2.98 -5.00
CA PRO A 96 1.89 -2.60 -5.05
C PRO A 96 1.01 -3.80 -4.72
N PHE A 97 0.01 -3.56 -3.88
CA PHE A 97 -0.90 -4.60 -3.40
C PHE A 97 -2.34 -4.08 -3.40
N THR A 98 -3.26 -4.93 -3.88
CA THR A 98 -4.70 -4.71 -3.73
C THR A 98 -5.35 -5.97 -3.20
N ALA A 99 -6.36 -5.80 -2.34
CA ALA A 99 -7.17 -6.91 -1.86
C ALA A 99 -8.62 -6.47 -1.72
N ASP A 100 -9.52 -7.31 -2.22
CA ASP A 100 -10.95 -7.12 -2.05
C ASP A 100 -11.38 -7.43 -0.59
N PRO A 101 -12.54 -6.92 -0.14
CA PRO A 101 -13.16 -7.30 1.12
C PRO A 101 -13.25 -8.83 1.29
N GLY A 102 -12.96 -9.32 2.49
CA GLY A 102 -12.99 -10.75 2.82
C GLY A 102 -11.76 -11.54 2.34
N THR A 103 -10.74 -10.86 1.81
CA THR A 103 -9.50 -11.52 1.39
C THR A 103 -8.69 -11.96 2.60
N LYS A 104 -8.26 -13.23 2.60
CA LYS A 104 -7.39 -13.82 3.62
C LYS A 104 -6.24 -14.54 2.95
N ALA A 105 -5.03 -14.30 3.42
CA ALA A 105 -3.83 -14.95 2.94
C ALA A 105 -2.97 -15.43 4.10
N GLN A 106 -2.42 -16.63 3.97
CA GLN A 106 -1.33 -17.09 4.80
C GLN A 106 -0.03 -16.76 4.09
N VAL A 107 0.85 -16.01 4.76
CA VAL A 107 2.17 -15.63 4.25
C VAL A 107 3.23 -16.28 5.12
N ILE A 108 4.20 -16.93 4.50
CA ILE A 108 5.34 -17.54 5.18
C ILE A 108 6.61 -16.95 4.59
N ASN A 109 7.43 -16.30 5.41
CA ASN A 109 8.78 -15.93 5.03
C ASN A 109 9.67 -17.18 5.08
N SER A 110 10.00 -17.72 3.91
CA SER A 110 10.88 -18.89 3.75
C SER A 110 12.36 -18.51 3.73
N GLY A 111 12.68 -17.22 3.97
CA GLY A 111 14.04 -16.72 4.13
C GLY A 111 14.57 -16.89 5.57
N PRO A 112 15.90 -16.75 5.75
CA PRO A 112 16.54 -16.93 7.07
C PRO A 112 16.42 -15.72 8.00
N TYR A 113 15.99 -14.56 7.50
CA TYR A 113 15.92 -13.30 8.26
C TYR A 113 14.51 -12.75 8.32
N THR A 114 14.17 -12.07 9.41
CA THR A 114 12.89 -11.37 9.54
C THR A 114 12.75 -10.31 8.45
N VAL A 115 11.55 -10.24 7.89
CA VAL A 115 11.16 -9.22 6.91
C VAL A 115 10.07 -8.35 7.53
N LYS A 116 10.22 -7.03 7.45
CA LYS A 116 9.19 -6.07 7.80
C LYS A 116 8.64 -5.44 6.53
N ALA A 117 7.33 -5.30 6.39
CA ALA A 117 6.70 -4.54 5.33
C ALA A 117 5.95 -3.35 5.93
N VAL A 118 6.14 -2.16 5.36
CA VAL A 118 5.44 -0.94 5.76
C VAL A 118 4.54 -0.52 4.61
N CYS A 119 3.22 -0.63 4.78
CA CYS A 119 2.23 -0.37 3.74
C CYS A 119 1.50 0.94 3.99
N MET A 120 1.37 1.77 2.95
CA MET A 120 0.65 3.05 2.96
C MET A 120 -0.53 3.06 1.99
#